data_AF-A0A329X9A5-F1
#
_entry.id   AF-A0A329X9A5-F1
#
_cell.length_a   1.000
_cell.length_b   1.000
_cell.length_c   1.000
_cell.angle_alpha   90.00
_cell.angle_beta   90.00
_cell.angle_gamma   90.00
#
_symmetry.space_group_name_H-M   'P 1'
#
loop_
_entity.id
_entity.type
_entity.pdbx_description
1 polymer ?
#
loop_
_entity_poly.entity_id
_entity_poly.type
_entity_poly.pdbx_seq_one_letter_code
_entity_poly.pdbx_strand_id
1 'polypeptide(L)'
;MTDPNITRPIMANRYVFNSTLPVVMSYVSKFEGRVNSNVNTLREFFDDRFFLEQKINSFRLLPVKIQAVLQVFVYGRDARDSKYDKFYNNLKGSIGEVNYNKAIKELHDNMPLTERNLFVLNELIKANGNINNEVGKIKKLTTYLADFDKKYGYGTGEDASYSEDWYGAYTGESNNLPQKMKEILFAMRHPIAAYDIGLYERGATNITTNAVRFSTQGNSKTNPNGTLLDNKYKEGSQVNAFRHTLWQATIAARYGEEVALHAGNAHESNPKIDLNIRQFAALKDADQTIDLLNNQIGRRIGLQSGNSSMKAQAKAVLNRFHKEGLYVAKKNAMGFEIVKEKITDEQFSYMNSVFERGNEDGFSPE
;
A
#
# COMPACT_ATOMS: atom_id res chain seq x y z
N MET A 1 47.35 -9.62 38.98
CA MET A 1 48.23 -10.54 38.25
C MET A 1 47.45 -11.82 37.99
N THR A 2 47.44 -12.23 36.72
CA THR A 2 47.01 -13.51 36.13
C THR A 2 47.64 -14.71 36.87
N ASP A 3 47.03 -15.90 36.95
CA ASP A 3 46.80 -16.86 35.85
C ASP A 3 45.74 -17.93 36.27
N PRO A 4 45.10 -18.63 35.31
CA PRO A 4 43.87 -19.38 35.41
C PRO A 4 44.09 -20.88 35.61
N ASN A 5 43.03 -21.57 36.05
CA ASN A 5 42.87 -22.98 35.73
C ASN A 5 41.51 -23.24 35.11
N ILE A 6 41.59 -23.43 33.81
CA ILE A 6 40.59 -23.94 32.88
C ILE A 6 40.07 -25.29 33.35
N THR A 7 38.75 -25.44 33.43
CA THR A 7 38.02 -26.70 33.24
C THR A 7 36.60 -26.32 32.83
N ARG A 8 36.08 -26.53 31.61
CA ARG A 8 36.45 -27.27 30.40
C ARG A 8 35.93 -26.44 29.22
N PRO A 9 36.45 -26.58 27.99
CA PRO A 9 35.83 -25.96 26.83
C PRO A 9 34.45 -26.60 26.61
N ILE A 10 33.39 -25.79 26.57
CA ILE A 10 32.09 -26.17 25.97
C ILE A 10 32.24 -26.39 24.44
N MET A 11 33.45 -26.34 23.92
CA MET A 11 33.81 -26.54 22.52
C MET A 11 34.41 -27.94 22.29
N ALA A 12 33.62 -28.97 22.54
CA ALA A 12 33.87 -30.31 21.99
C ALA A 12 32.64 -30.82 21.21
N ASN A 13 31.82 -29.91 20.69
CA ASN A 13 30.70 -30.24 19.84
C ASN A 13 30.91 -29.59 18.47
N ARG A 14 31.79 -30.21 17.66
CA ARG A 14 32.05 -29.88 16.25
C ARG A 14 30.78 -29.89 15.38
N TYR A 15 29.64 -30.33 15.91
CA TYR A 15 28.33 -30.39 15.27
C TYR A 15 27.36 -29.25 15.66
N VAL A 16 27.71 -28.35 16.60
CA VAL A 16 26.73 -27.40 17.15
C VAL A 16 26.83 -26.01 16.51
N PHE A 17 28.02 -25.58 16.11
CA PHE A 17 28.21 -24.35 15.35
C PHE A 17 28.12 -24.63 13.85
N ASN A 18 26.94 -25.07 13.39
CA ASN A 18 26.62 -24.94 11.98
C ASN A 18 26.79 -23.46 11.58
N SER A 19 27.28 -23.24 10.36
CA SER A 19 27.58 -21.94 9.75
C SER A 19 26.50 -20.86 9.88
N THR A 20 25.29 -21.21 10.30
CA THR A 20 24.14 -20.34 10.52
C THR A 20 24.37 -19.31 11.62
N LEU A 21 25.05 -19.63 12.73
CA LEU A 21 25.17 -18.69 13.86
C LEU A 21 25.95 -17.41 13.51
N PRO A 22 27.19 -17.47 12.96
CA PRO A 22 27.91 -16.26 12.52
C PRO A 22 27.11 -15.46 11.49
N VAL A 23 26.40 -16.15 10.59
CA VAL A 23 25.56 -15.53 9.56
C VAL A 23 24.39 -14.78 10.18
N VAL A 24 23.64 -15.40 11.10
CA VAL A 24 22.51 -14.75 11.79
C VAL A 24 22.99 -13.57 12.61
N MET A 25 24.07 -13.72 13.37
CA MET A 25 24.63 -12.63 14.17
C MET A 25 25.05 -11.46 13.27
N SER A 26 25.58 -11.72 12.07
CA SER A 26 25.91 -10.66 11.09
C SER A 26 24.69 -9.93 10.52
N TYR A 27 23.52 -10.57 10.48
CA TYR A 27 22.28 -9.93 10.06
C TYR A 27 21.63 -9.18 11.21
N VAL A 28 21.52 -9.78 12.39
CA VAL A 28 20.96 -9.12 13.59
C VAL A 28 21.78 -7.90 13.98
N SER A 29 23.12 -7.96 13.89
CA SER A 29 23.98 -6.81 14.18
C SER A 29 23.72 -5.59 13.28
N LYS A 30 23.17 -5.80 12.06
CA LYS A 30 22.79 -4.72 11.15
C LYS A 30 21.51 -4.01 11.59
N PHE A 31 20.58 -4.73 12.22
CA PHE A 31 19.29 -4.19 12.64
C PHE A 31 19.29 -3.64 14.07
N GLU A 32 20.18 -4.13 14.95
CA GLU A 32 20.13 -3.82 16.38
C GLU A 32 21.38 -3.08 16.91
N GLY A 33 22.17 -2.44 16.03
CA GLY A 33 23.16 -1.45 16.46
C GLY A 33 24.34 -1.98 17.29
N ARG A 34 24.82 -3.20 16.99
CA ARG A 34 25.94 -3.99 17.61
C ARG A 34 25.49 -4.98 18.69
N VAL A 35 25.33 -6.23 18.28
CA VAL A 35 25.18 -7.39 19.18
C VAL A 35 26.55 -7.94 19.55
N ASN A 36 26.94 -7.87 20.82
CA ASN A 36 28.13 -8.55 21.34
C ASN A 36 27.78 -10.02 21.64
N SER A 37 28.53 -10.97 21.07
CA SER A 37 28.32 -12.40 21.30
C SER A 37 28.69 -12.79 22.74
N ASN A 38 27.72 -12.82 23.64
CA ASN A 38 27.88 -13.34 24.99
C ASN A 38 27.06 -14.64 25.19
N VAL A 39 27.19 -15.27 26.36
CA VAL A 39 26.51 -16.53 26.70
C VAL A 39 24.98 -16.43 26.63
N ASN A 40 24.40 -15.27 26.96
CA ASN A 40 22.95 -15.06 26.92
C ASN A 40 22.43 -15.03 25.48
N THR A 41 23.12 -14.33 24.58
CA THR A 41 22.75 -14.30 23.15
C THR A 41 22.84 -15.68 22.50
N LEU A 42 23.84 -16.48 22.88
CA LEU A 42 23.94 -17.87 22.43
C LEU A 42 22.75 -18.70 22.92
N ARG A 43 22.35 -18.55 24.19
CA ARG A 43 21.20 -19.25 24.76
C ARG A 43 19.90 -18.89 24.04
N GLU A 44 19.64 -17.60 23.84
CA GLU A 44 18.46 -17.11 23.12
C GLU A 44 18.39 -17.68 21.70
N PHE A 45 19.51 -17.75 21.01
CA PHE A 45 19.58 -18.36 19.68
C PHE A 45 19.25 -19.87 19.69
N PHE A 46 19.71 -20.61 20.71
CA PHE A 46 19.33 -22.02 20.86
C PHE A 46 17.85 -22.18 21.16
N ASP A 47 17.28 -21.30 21.98
CA ASP A 47 15.84 -21.29 22.29
C ASP A 47 15.02 -20.98 21.04
N ASP A 48 15.43 -20.01 20.21
CA ASP A 48 14.78 -19.66 18.95
C ASP A 48 14.84 -20.82 17.95
N ARG A 49 15.99 -21.49 17.85
CA ARG A 49 16.14 -22.67 17.01
C ARG A 49 15.22 -23.79 17.49
N PHE A 50 15.19 -24.06 18.79
CA PHE A 50 14.32 -25.07 19.36
C PHE A 50 12.84 -24.75 19.10
N PHE A 51 12.44 -23.49 19.28
CA PHE A 51 11.10 -23.02 18.95
C PHE A 51 10.76 -23.26 17.47
N LEU A 52 11.66 -22.94 16.54
CA LEU A 52 11.46 -23.16 15.11
C LEU A 52 11.33 -24.64 14.76
N GLU A 53 12.11 -25.53 15.38
CA GLU A 53 11.94 -26.98 15.22
C GLU A 53 10.56 -27.43 15.70
N GLN A 54 10.07 -26.90 16.82
CA GLN A 54 8.71 -27.22 17.31
C GLN A 54 7.61 -26.70 16.38
N LYS A 55 7.79 -25.49 15.82
CA LYS A 55 6.81 -24.87 14.93
C LYS A 55 6.79 -25.47 13.52
N ILE A 56 7.94 -25.94 13.00
CA ILE A 56 8.11 -26.33 11.60
C ILE A 56 8.35 -27.85 11.44
N ASN A 57 8.73 -28.57 12.51
CA ASN A 57 9.08 -30.02 12.56
C ASN A 57 10.26 -30.47 11.68
N SER A 58 10.54 -29.74 10.60
CA SER A 58 11.59 -30.03 9.62
C SER A 58 12.56 -28.85 9.45
N PHE A 59 12.64 -27.94 10.43
CA PHE A 59 13.47 -26.73 10.30
C PHE A 59 14.93 -27.07 9.95
N ARG A 60 15.50 -28.09 10.59
CA ARG A 60 16.85 -28.62 10.29
C ARG A 60 17.07 -29.06 8.84
N LEU A 61 16.00 -29.43 8.14
CA LEU A 61 16.04 -29.87 6.75
C LEU A 61 15.96 -28.68 5.78
N LEU A 62 15.50 -27.50 6.22
CA LEU A 62 15.41 -26.34 5.33
C LEU A 62 16.79 -25.91 4.80
N PRO A 63 16.87 -25.27 3.63
CA PRO A 63 18.12 -24.66 3.16
C PRO A 63 18.72 -23.72 4.23
N VAL A 64 20.04 -23.75 4.40
CA VAL A 64 20.76 -22.96 5.43
C VAL A 64 20.40 -21.47 5.40
N LYS A 65 20.17 -20.92 4.19
CA LYS A 65 19.74 -19.54 4.02
C LYS A 65 18.35 -19.28 4.61
N ILE A 66 17.40 -20.18 4.41
CA ILE A 66 16.04 -20.08 4.97
C ILE A 66 16.09 -20.24 6.49
N GLN A 67 16.90 -21.18 6.99
CA GLN A 67 17.11 -21.35 8.43
C GLN A 67 17.57 -20.04 9.10
N ALA A 68 18.58 -19.38 8.52
CA ALA A 68 19.09 -18.12 9.03
C ALA A 68 18.02 -17.01 9.05
N VAL A 69 17.24 -16.89 7.98
CA VAL A 69 16.20 -15.86 7.86
C VAL A 69 15.06 -16.05 8.86
N LEU A 70 14.61 -17.28 9.05
CA LEU A 70 13.57 -17.61 10.04
C LEU A 70 14.05 -17.38 11.47
N GLN A 71 15.34 -17.58 11.75
CA GLN A 71 15.92 -17.25 13.05
C GLN A 71 15.97 -15.74 13.30
N VAL A 72 16.31 -14.92 12.29
CA VAL A 72 16.22 -13.46 12.39
C VAL A 72 14.79 -12.99 12.67
N PHE A 73 13.79 -13.67 12.07
CA PHE A 73 12.39 -13.38 12.36
C PHE A 73 12.01 -13.70 13.81
N VAL A 74 12.35 -14.89 14.31
CA VAL A 74 11.99 -15.36 15.66
C VAL A 74 12.69 -14.60 16.77
N TYR A 75 13.84 -14.00 16.48
CA TYR A 75 14.51 -13.06 17.38
C TYR A 75 13.62 -11.85 17.74
N GLY A 76 12.65 -11.53 16.88
CA GLY A 76 11.53 -10.66 17.23
C GLY A 76 10.59 -11.33 18.22
N ARG A 77 10.45 -10.77 19.42
CA ARG A 77 9.48 -11.25 20.43
C ARG A 77 8.05 -11.37 19.89
N ASP A 78 7.69 -10.54 18.91
CA ASP A 78 6.41 -10.56 18.20
C ASP A 78 6.22 -11.85 17.40
N ALA A 79 7.25 -12.40 16.76
CA ALA A 79 7.18 -13.60 15.93
C ALA A 79 6.70 -14.86 16.68
N ARG A 80 6.75 -14.85 18.02
CA ARG A 80 6.29 -15.94 18.87
C ARG A 80 4.76 -15.93 19.12
N ASP A 81 4.07 -14.90 18.64
CA ASP A 81 2.62 -14.76 18.75
C ASP A 81 1.87 -15.80 17.89
N SER A 82 0.76 -16.29 18.43
CA SER A 82 -0.20 -17.19 17.78
C SER A 82 -0.67 -16.74 16.39
N LYS A 83 -0.70 -15.42 16.11
CA LYS A 83 -1.07 -14.92 14.77
C LYS A 83 -0.17 -15.45 13.64
N TYR A 84 1.05 -15.88 13.95
CA TYR A 84 1.98 -16.47 12.98
C TYR A 84 1.86 -18.00 12.87
N ASP A 85 0.92 -18.64 13.56
CA ASP A 85 0.77 -20.10 13.51
C ASP A 85 0.45 -20.59 12.10
N LYS A 86 -0.36 -19.86 11.33
CA LYS A 86 -0.63 -20.16 9.92
C LYS A 86 0.61 -20.06 9.04
N PHE A 87 1.46 -19.06 9.29
CA PHE A 87 2.75 -18.94 8.60
C PHE A 87 3.61 -20.17 8.84
N TYR A 88 3.81 -20.57 10.10
CA TYR A 88 4.58 -21.77 10.44
C TYR A 88 3.96 -23.06 9.93
N ASN A 89 2.62 -23.18 9.96
CA ASN A 89 1.92 -24.36 9.45
C ASN A 89 2.12 -24.55 7.95
N ASN A 90 2.15 -23.47 7.16
CA ASN A 90 2.45 -23.56 5.72
C ASN A 90 3.91 -23.96 5.44
N LEU A 91 4.80 -23.83 6.44
CA LEU A 91 6.18 -24.28 6.38
C LEU A 91 6.38 -25.72 6.88
N LYS A 92 5.36 -26.36 7.48
CA LYS A 92 5.43 -27.77 7.90
C LYS A 92 5.45 -28.67 6.67
N GLY A 93 6.55 -29.39 6.46
CA GLY A 93 6.67 -30.36 5.36
C GLY A 93 8.11 -30.74 5.07
N SER A 94 8.32 -31.80 4.28
CA SER A 94 9.63 -32.14 3.75
C SER A 94 10.07 -31.14 2.66
N ILE A 95 11.37 -31.04 2.36
CA ILE A 95 11.88 -30.14 1.32
C ILE A 95 11.23 -30.52 -0.02
N GLY A 96 10.27 -29.72 -0.48
CA GLY A 96 9.47 -29.98 -1.70
C GLY A 96 7.96 -29.96 -1.49
N GLU A 97 7.48 -30.20 -0.27
CA GLU A 97 6.04 -30.15 0.09
C GLU A 97 5.63 -28.80 0.73
N VAL A 98 6.60 -27.97 1.06
CA VAL A 98 6.41 -26.68 1.73
C VAL A 98 5.70 -25.68 0.80
N ASN A 99 4.60 -25.07 1.27
CA ASN A 99 3.88 -24.03 0.54
C ASN A 99 4.43 -22.64 0.87
N TYR A 100 5.64 -22.36 0.37
CA TYR A 100 6.33 -21.10 0.62
C TYR A 100 5.52 -19.86 0.20
N ASN A 101 4.68 -19.96 -0.82
CA ASN A 101 3.89 -18.83 -1.30
C ASN A 101 2.80 -18.43 -0.30
N LYS A 102 2.08 -19.43 0.25
CA LYS A 102 1.10 -19.18 1.32
C LYS A 102 1.80 -18.74 2.61
N ALA A 103 2.94 -19.33 2.95
CA ALA A 103 3.71 -18.91 4.13
C ALA A 103 4.14 -17.44 4.02
N ILE A 104 4.76 -17.03 2.91
CA ILE A 104 5.21 -15.65 2.70
C ILE A 104 4.03 -14.66 2.78
N LYS A 105 2.86 -15.04 2.25
CA LYS A 105 1.63 -14.22 2.36
C LYS A 105 1.13 -14.10 3.79
N GLU A 106 0.98 -15.22 4.51
CA GLU A 106 0.56 -15.21 5.92
C GLU A 106 1.54 -14.42 6.79
N LEU A 107 2.84 -14.47 6.50
CA LEU A 107 3.84 -13.67 7.19
C LEU A 107 3.65 -12.17 6.91
N HIS A 108 3.54 -11.80 5.64
CA HIS A 108 3.31 -10.42 5.19
C HIS A 108 2.08 -9.80 5.86
N ASP A 109 0.97 -10.53 5.89
CA ASP A 109 -0.31 -10.00 6.37
C ASP A 109 -0.33 -9.79 7.90
N ASN A 110 0.57 -10.44 8.64
CA ASN A 110 0.57 -10.41 10.11
C ASN A 110 1.76 -9.67 10.73
N MET A 111 2.80 -9.36 9.95
CA MET A 111 4.04 -8.77 10.45
C MET A 111 3.98 -7.25 10.59
N PRO A 112 4.49 -6.67 11.70
CA PRO A 112 4.67 -5.22 11.78
C PRO A 112 5.73 -4.76 10.79
N LEU A 113 5.53 -3.58 10.21
CA LEU A 113 6.39 -3.00 9.19
C LEU A 113 7.67 -2.41 9.81
N THR A 114 8.64 -3.28 10.09
CA THR A 114 9.98 -2.92 10.56
C THR A 114 11.04 -3.29 9.51
N GLU A 115 12.21 -2.63 9.57
CA GLU A 115 13.32 -2.91 8.64
C GLU A 115 13.76 -4.39 8.68
N ARG A 116 13.88 -4.95 9.88
CA ARG A 116 14.16 -6.37 10.12
C ARG A 116 13.12 -7.26 9.44
N ASN A 117 11.85 -6.94 9.63
CA ASN A 117 10.73 -7.73 9.12
C ASN A 117 10.72 -7.67 7.57
N LEU A 118 10.92 -6.50 6.97
CA LEU A 118 11.05 -6.35 5.52
C LEU A 118 12.24 -7.13 4.95
N PHE A 119 13.37 -7.14 5.66
CA PHE A 119 14.54 -7.94 5.30
C PHE A 119 14.21 -9.44 5.30
N VAL A 120 13.55 -9.94 6.35
CA VAL A 120 13.14 -11.34 6.46
C VAL A 120 12.28 -11.73 5.26
N LEU A 121 11.27 -10.92 4.93
CA LEU A 121 10.37 -11.17 3.82
C LEU A 121 11.13 -11.26 2.47
N ASN A 122 12.06 -10.33 2.23
CA ASN A 122 12.87 -10.29 1.01
C ASN A 122 13.75 -11.53 0.86
N GLU A 123 14.41 -11.96 1.93
CA GLU A 123 15.33 -13.10 1.85
C GLU A 123 14.59 -14.43 1.69
N LEU A 124 13.40 -14.60 2.27
CA LEU A 124 12.52 -15.74 2.00
C LEU A 124 12.12 -15.80 0.52
N ILE A 125 11.75 -14.65 -0.05
CA ILE A 125 11.41 -14.52 -1.47
C ILE A 125 12.58 -14.91 -2.38
N LYS A 126 13.79 -14.42 -2.08
CA LYS A 126 15.00 -14.76 -2.84
C LYS A 126 15.35 -16.24 -2.76
N ALA A 127 15.17 -16.85 -1.59
CA ALA A 127 15.52 -18.26 -1.38
C ALA A 127 14.55 -19.23 -2.07
N ASN A 128 13.30 -18.83 -2.31
CA ASN A 128 12.28 -19.72 -2.87
C ASN A 128 12.22 -19.76 -4.42
N GLY A 129 12.89 -18.84 -5.12
CA GLY A 129 13.19 -18.93 -6.56
C GLY A 129 12.02 -18.86 -7.56
N ASN A 130 10.81 -19.29 -7.21
CA ASN A 130 9.68 -19.40 -8.13
C ASN A 130 8.38 -18.97 -7.45
N ILE A 131 7.95 -17.73 -7.72
CA ILE A 131 6.76 -17.19 -7.08
C ILE A 131 5.88 -16.49 -8.12
N ASN A 132 4.62 -16.90 -8.18
CA ASN A 132 3.60 -16.37 -9.06
C ASN A 132 3.41 -14.85 -8.90
N ASN A 133 2.74 -14.23 -9.88
CA ASN A 133 2.58 -12.78 -10.13
C ASN A 133 2.32 -11.86 -8.92
N GLU A 134 1.81 -12.35 -7.79
CA GLU A 134 1.60 -11.54 -6.57
C GLU A 134 2.92 -11.17 -5.85
N VAL A 135 3.95 -12.03 -5.87
CA VAL A 135 5.19 -11.81 -5.09
C VAL A 135 6.33 -11.24 -5.93
N GLY A 136 6.26 -11.37 -7.26
CA GLY A 136 7.10 -10.56 -8.17
C GLY A 136 6.90 -9.05 -7.97
N LYS A 137 5.72 -8.65 -7.48
CA LYS A 137 5.41 -7.26 -7.07
C LYS A 137 6.05 -6.90 -5.73
N ILE A 138 6.05 -7.82 -4.76
CA ILE A 138 6.72 -7.66 -3.45
C ILE A 138 8.23 -7.53 -3.62
N LYS A 139 8.86 -8.31 -4.49
CA LYS A 139 10.30 -8.21 -4.81
C LYS A 139 10.68 -6.85 -5.39
N LYS A 140 9.84 -6.27 -6.28
CA LYS A 140 10.02 -4.91 -6.79
C LYS A 140 9.90 -3.86 -5.67
N LEU A 141 8.98 -4.08 -4.74
CA LEU A 141 8.74 -3.24 -3.57
C LEU A 141 9.95 -3.21 -2.63
N THR A 142 10.56 -4.36 -2.34
CA THR A 142 11.74 -4.40 -1.45
C THR A 142 13.00 -3.85 -2.11
N THR A 143 13.18 -4.04 -3.43
CA THR A 143 14.25 -3.37 -4.19
C THR A 143 14.07 -1.85 -4.17
N TYR A 144 12.83 -1.37 -4.29
CA TYR A 144 12.54 0.06 -4.25
C TYR A 144 12.76 0.68 -2.86
N LEU A 145 12.46 -0.04 -1.77
CA LEU A 145 12.75 0.39 -0.40
C LEU A 145 14.26 0.43 -0.10
N ALA A 146 15.01 -0.55 -0.60
CA ALA A 146 16.47 -0.54 -0.50
C ALA A 146 17.10 0.59 -1.34
N ASP A 147 16.53 0.87 -2.52
CA ASP A 147 16.93 2.01 -3.33
C ASP A 147 16.50 3.35 -2.70
N PHE A 148 15.40 3.39 -1.94
CA PHE A 148 14.97 4.55 -1.15
C PHE A 148 15.95 4.84 0.00
N ASP A 149 16.30 3.83 0.80
CA ASP A 149 17.33 3.93 1.85
C ASP A 149 18.69 4.39 1.27
N LYS A 150 19.08 3.84 0.11
CA LYS A 150 20.32 4.19 -0.57
C LYS A 150 20.31 5.59 -1.23
N LYS A 151 19.16 6.06 -1.71
CA LYS A 151 19.02 7.34 -2.44
C LYS A 151 18.71 8.52 -1.52
N TYR A 152 18.04 8.27 -0.40
CA TYR A 152 17.65 9.30 0.56
C TYR A 152 18.35 9.18 1.91
N GLY A 153 19.16 8.13 2.10
CA GLY A 153 20.19 8.02 3.13
C GLY A 153 19.70 8.15 4.57
N TYR A 154 19.46 7.03 5.26
CA TYR A 154 19.63 6.99 6.71
C TYR A 154 21.14 7.14 7.02
N GLY A 155 21.61 8.38 7.07
CA GLY A 155 22.94 8.68 7.58
C GLY A 155 23.00 8.32 9.06
N THR A 156 23.81 7.32 9.42
CA THR A 156 24.21 7.00 10.80
C THR A 156 25.20 8.04 11.32
N GLY A 157 24.88 9.32 11.16
CA GLY A 157 25.66 10.45 11.63
C GLY A 157 24.89 11.18 12.71
N GLU A 158 25.56 11.41 13.83
CA GLU A 158 25.10 12.28 14.92
C GLU A 158 24.57 13.62 14.38
N ASP A 159 23.51 14.13 15.02
CA ASP A 159 22.88 15.45 14.81
C ASP A 159 21.95 15.68 13.60
N ALA A 160 21.00 14.78 13.35
CA ALA A 160 19.77 15.13 12.64
C ALA A 160 18.59 15.21 13.61
N SER A 161 18.21 16.44 14.00
CA SER A 161 16.89 16.70 14.59
C SER A 161 15.81 16.03 13.72
N TYR A 162 15.09 15.11 14.33
CA TYR A 162 14.16 14.18 13.70
C TYR A 162 13.11 14.88 12.81
N SER A 163 12.79 14.33 11.62
CA SER A 163 11.52 14.66 10.99
C SER A 163 10.41 13.84 11.64
N GLU A 164 9.63 14.47 12.52
CA GLU A 164 8.54 13.90 13.33
C GLU A 164 7.32 13.36 12.55
N ASP A 165 7.32 13.34 11.21
CA ASP A 165 6.11 13.11 10.38
C ASP A 165 5.92 11.65 9.91
N TRP A 166 6.27 10.68 10.75
CA TRP A 166 5.99 9.26 10.48
C TRP A 166 4.49 8.98 10.32
N TYR A 167 3.66 9.72 11.08
CA TYR A 167 2.21 9.64 10.96
C TYR A 167 1.74 10.20 9.60
N GLY A 168 2.28 11.32 9.11
CA GLY A 168 1.96 11.80 7.76
C GLY A 168 2.44 10.85 6.66
N ALA A 169 3.59 10.20 6.84
CA ALA A 169 4.00 9.13 5.94
C ALA A 169 3.07 7.91 6.03
N TYR A 170 2.46 7.66 7.20
CA TYR A 170 1.45 6.62 7.44
C TYR A 170 0.13 6.90 6.72
N THR A 171 -0.41 8.09 6.90
CA THR A 171 -1.72 8.51 6.40
C THR A 171 -1.71 9.03 4.96
N GLY A 172 -0.53 9.12 4.34
CA GLY A 172 -0.33 9.77 3.04
C GLY A 172 -0.34 11.29 3.10
N GLU A 173 -0.39 11.87 4.30
CA GLU A 173 -0.49 13.31 4.52
C GLU A 173 0.84 14.07 4.49
N SER A 174 1.97 13.36 4.39
CA SER A 174 3.27 14.01 4.41
C SER A 174 3.49 14.87 3.17
N ASN A 175 3.78 16.15 3.37
CA ASN A 175 4.17 17.07 2.29
C ASN A 175 5.66 16.95 1.94
N ASN A 176 6.43 16.25 2.76
CA ASN A 176 7.87 16.05 2.59
C ASN A 176 8.19 14.83 1.71
N LEU A 177 7.18 14.02 1.37
CA LEU A 177 7.34 12.83 0.53
C LEU A 177 6.74 13.08 -0.86
N PRO A 178 7.46 12.71 -1.94
CA PRO A 178 6.90 12.72 -3.29
C PRO A 178 5.62 11.89 -3.38
N GLN A 179 4.61 12.37 -4.12
CA GLN A 179 3.33 11.68 -4.34
C GLN A 179 3.49 10.18 -4.67
N LYS A 180 4.39 9.84 -5.60
CA LYS A 180 4.66 8.44 -5.98
C LYS A 180 5.12 7.57 -4.80
N MET A 181 5.91 8.14 -3.88
CA MET A 181 6.33 7.44 -2.67
C MET A 181 5.15 7.18 -1.74
N LYS A 182 4.24 8.16 -1.61
CA LYS A 182 3.05 8.02 -0.77
C LYS A 182 2.12 6.94 -1.32
N GLU A 183 1.92 6.88 -2.64
CA GLU A 183 1.15 5.81 -3.29
C GLU A 183 1.77 4.42 -3.04
N ILE A 184 3.10 4.31 -3.04
CA ILE A 184 3.80 3.06 -2.76
C ILE A 184 3.64 2.66 -1.29
N LEU A 185 3.79 3.60 -0.36
CA LEU A 185 3.57 3.35 1.07
C LEU A 185 2.10 2.99 1.35
N PHE A 186 1.15 3.61 0.68
CA PHE A 186 -0.25 3.21 0.70
C PHE A 186 -0.41 1.76 0.22
N ALA A 187 0.17 1.41 -0.93
CA ALA A 187 0.08 0.07 -1.49
C ALA A 187 0.72 -1.01 -0.62
N MET A 188 1.78 -0.66 0.13
CA MET A 188 2.39 -1.53 1.13
C MET A 188 1.46 -1.82 2.30
N ARG A 189 0.67 -0.83 2.73
CA ARG A 189 -0.21 -0.95 3.90
C ARG A 189 -1.56 -1.56 3.57
N HIS A 190 -2.06 -1.26 2.37
CA HIS A 190 -3.39 -1.67 1.91
C HIS A 190 -3.27 -2.48 0.61
N PRO A 191 -2.56 -3.62 0.60
CA PRO A 191 -2.20 -4.34 -0.62
C PRO A 191 -3.41 -4.81 -1.44
N ILE A 192 -4.47 -5.30 -0.76
CA ILE A 192 -5.72 -5.72 -1.40
C ILE A 192 -6.41 -4.51 -2.01
N ALA A 193 -6.59 -3.44 -1.23
CA ALA A 193 -7.20 -2.21 -1.72
C ALA A 193 -6.40 -1.60 -2.87
N ALA A 194 -5.06 -1.58 -2.79
CA ALA A 194 -4.20 -1.04 -3.83
C ALA A 194 -4.21 -1.88 -5.11
N TYR A 195 -4.35 -3.21 -5.01
CA TYR A 195 -4.56 -4.08 -6.16
C TYR A 195 -5.89 -3.77 -6.86
N ASP A 196 -6.97 -3.68 -6.08
CA ASP A 196 -8.31 -3.41 -6.59
C ASP A 196 -8.46 -1.96 -7.09
N ILE A 197 -7.76 -1.01 -6.46
CA ILE A 197 -7.61 0.37 -6.94
C ILE A 197 -6.90 0.37 -8.29
N GLY A 198 -5.72 -0.24 -8.35
CA GLY A 198 -4.91 -0.39 -9.55
C GLY A 198 -4.45 0.93 -10.16
N LEU A 199 -3.48 0.82 -11.08
CA LEU A 199 -3.16 1.90 -11.99
C LEU A 199 -4.13 1.89 -13.16
N TYR A 200 -4.33 3.05 -13.77
CA TYR A 200 -5.09 3.13 -15.03
C TYR A 200 -4.42 2.25 -16.09
N GLU A 201 -5.19 1.32 -16.65
CA GLU A 201 -4.78 0.47 -17.76
C GLU A 201 -5.98 0.27 -18.70
N ARG A 202 -5.82 0.60 -19.98
CA ARG A 202 -6.93 0.51 -20.94
C ARG A 202 -7.46 -0.94 -20.99
N GLY A 203 -8.73 -1.11 -20.68
CA GLY A 203 -9.40 -2.41 -20.68
C GLY A 203 -9.38 -3.15 -19.34
N ALA A 204 -8.64 -2.69 -18.34
CA ALA A 204 -8.66 -3.28 -17.01
C ALA A 204 -9.95 -2.96 -16.23
N THR A 205 -10.27 -3.77 -15.22
CA THR A 205 -11.47 -3.65 -14.39
C THR A 205 -11.18 -3.13 -12.97
N ASN A 206 -9.99 -2.59 -12.73
CA ASN A 206 -9.64 -1.97 -11.44
C ASN A 206 -10.40 -0.64 -11.23
N ILE A 207 -10.55 -0.21 -9.99
CA ILE A 207 -11.37 0.95 -9.60
C ILE A 207 -10.90 2.22 -10.32
N THR A 208 -9.60 2.45 -10.45
CA THR A 208 -9.05 3.61 -11.16
C THR A 208 -9.48 3.61 -12.63
N THR A 209 -9.35 2.48 -13.31
CA THR A 209 -9.73 2.36 -14.73
C THR A 209 -11.24 2.48 -14.91
N ASN A 210 -12.02 1.85 -14.03
CA ASN A 210 -13.47 1.95 -14.06
C ASN A 210 -13.93 3.40 -13.80
N ALA A 211 -13.31 4.13 -12.85
CA ALA A 211 -13.66 5.51 -12.55
C ALA A 211 -13.41 6.42 -13.76
N VAL A 212 -12.29 6.24 -14.45
CA VAL A 212 -12.02 6.88 -15.74
C VAL A 212 -13.12 6.53 -16.74
N ARG A 213 -13.41 5.23 -16.93
CA ARG A 213 -14.39 4.75 -17.91
C ARG A 213 -15.77 5.37 -17.69
N PHE A 214 -16.31 5.34 -16.47
CA PHE A 214 -17.59 5.95 -16.15
C PHE A 214 -17.58 7.48 -16.32
N SER A 215 -16.48 8.15 -15.95
CA SER A 215 -16.37 9.61 -16.09
C SER A 215 -16.31 10.10 -17.54
N THR A 216 -15.79 9.28 -18.46
CA THR A 216 -15.61 9.62 -19.88
C THR A 216 -16.60 8.92 -20.80
N GLN A 217 -17.63 8.28 -20.24
CA GLN A 217 -18.58 7.49 -21.01
C GLN A 217 -19.51 8.36 -21.86
N GLY A 218 -20.09 7.74 -22.89
CA GLY A 218 -20.95 8.41 -23.85
C GLY A 218 -20.19 8.86 -25.10
N ASN A 219 -20.92 9.45 -26.04
CA ASN A 219 -20.37 9.90 -27.33
C ASN A 219 -20.67 11.40 -27.50
N SER A 220 -19.68 12.23 -27.20
CA SER A 220 -19.76 13.67 -27.33
C SER A 220 -19.91 14.16 -28.77
N LYS A 221 -19.62 13.32 -29.79
CA LYS A 221 -19.89 13.69 -31.20
C LYS A 221 -21.38 13.64 -31.51
N THR A 222 -22.10 12.66 -30.94
CA THR A 222 -23.54 12.47 -31.18
C THR A 222 -24.41 13.15 -30.14
N ASN A 223 -23.89 13.35 -28.92
CA ASN A 223 -24.61 13.99 -27.83
C ASN A 223 -23.65 14.91 -27.02
N PRO A 224 -23.19 16.03 -27.62
CA PRO A 224 -22.20 16.91 -27.00
C PRO A 224 -22.67 17.53 -25.68
N ASN A 225 -23.98 17.81 -25.56
CA ASN A 225 -24.56 18.42 -24.38
C ASN A 225 -24.92 17.41 -23.28
N GLY A 226 -25.04 16.13 -23.62
CA GLY A 226 -25.35 15.05 -22.67
C GLY A 226 -24.13 14.46 -21.98
N THR A 227 -22.93 14.59 -22.53
CA THR A 227 -21.70 14.10 -21.87
C THR A 227 -21.18 15.08 -20.82
N LEU A 228 -20.45 14.58 -19.82
CA LEU A 228 -19.69 15.43 -18.91
C LEU A 228 -18.61 16.22 -19.68
N LEU A 229 -18.43 17.47 -19.29
CA LEU A 229 -17.47 18.37 -19.92
C LEU A 229 -16.06 18.15 -19.38
N ASP A 230 -15.10 18.02 -20.28
CA ASP A 230 -13.66 17.94 -19.96
C ASP A 230 -12.88 19.11 -20.56
N ASN A 231 -11.63 19.27 -20.15
CA ASN A 231 -10.71 20.20 -20.77
C ASN A 231 -9.39 19.51 -21.16
N LYS A 232 -8.53 20.22 -21.89
CA LYS A 232 -7.29 19.65 -22.42
C LYS A 232 -6.30 19.16 -21.35
N TYR A 233 -6.41 19.66 -20.12
CA TYR A 233 -5.54 19.29 -19.00
C TYR A 233 -6.14 18.15 -18.16
N LYS A 234 -7.46 17.90 -18.27
CA LYS A 234 -8.21 16.93 -17.46
C LYS A 234 -8.21 17.23 -15.96
N GLU A 235 -7.99 18.51 -15.63
CA GLU A 235 -7.89 19.10 -14.30
C GLU A 235 -9.10 20.03 -14.10
N GLY A 236 -9.74 20.00 -12.93
CA GLY A 236 -10.83 20.89 -12.52
C GLY A 236 -12.09 20.80 -13.37
N SER A 237 -12.22 19.78 -14.22
CA SER A 237 -13.36 19.61 -15.13
C SER A 237 -14.51 18.82 -14.49
N GLN A 238 -15.67 18.75 -15.15
CA GLN A 238 -16.78 17.90 -14.68
C GLN A 238 -16.37 16.41 -14.73
N VAL A 239 -15.62 16.01 -15.75
CA VAL A 239 -15.04 14.66 -15.84
C VAL A 239 -14.08 14.38 -14.68
N ASN A 240 -13.19 15.32 -14.35
CA ASN A 240 -12.28 15.18 -13.21
C ASN A 240 -13.05 15.05 -11.88
N ALA A 241 -13.99 15.96 -11.64
CA ALA A 241 -14.82 15.98 -10.43
C ALA A 241 -15.59 14.67 -10.24
N PHE A 242 -16.24 14.17 -11.29
CA PHE A 242 -16.95 12.90 -11.25
C PHE A 242 -16.00 11.73 -10.98
N ARG A 243 -14.84 11.69 -11.67
CA ARG A 243 -13.84 10.62 -11.53
C ARG A 243 -13.32 10.51 -10.09
N HIS A 244 -12.88 11.61 -9.48
CA HIS A 244 -12.36 11.60 -8.11
C HIS A 244 -13.44 11.24 -7.08
N THR A 245 -14.65 11.79 -7.26
CA THR A 245 -15.78 11.46 -6.38
C THR A 245 -16.15 9.99 -6.46
N LEU A 246 -16.24 9.42 -7.68
CA LEU A 246 -16.53 8.00 -7.88
C LEU A 246 -15.40 7.11 -7.35
N TRP A 247 -14.14 7.46 -7.61
CA TRP A 247 -12.98 6.73 -7.14
C TRP A 247 -12.99 6.60 -5.61
N GLN A 248 -13.19 7.71 -4.89
CA GLN A 248 -13.28 7.70 -3.43
C GLN A 248 -14.55 7.03 -2.89
N ALA A 249 -15.69 7.20 -3.56
CA ALA A 249 -16.92 6.53 -3.15
C ALA A 249 -16.78 5.01 -3.20
N THR A 250 -16.18 4.48 -4.27
CA THR A 250 -15.97 3.04 -4.42
C THR A 250 -14.95 2.48 -3.44
N ILE A 251 -13.84 3.20 -3.18
CA ILE A 251 -12.86 2.75 -2.18
C ILE A 251 -13.49 2.76 -0.79
N ALA A 252 -14.22 3.81 -0.43
CA ALA A 252 -14.87 3.92 0.88
C ALA A 252 -15.95 2.85 1.07
N ALA A 253 -16.76 2.58 0.04
CA ALA A 253 -17.79 1.54 0.11
C ALA A 253 -17.21 0.12 0.25
N ARG A 254 -15.99 -0.13 -0.23
CA ARG A 254 -15.35 -1.45 -0.20
C ARG A 254 -14.43 -1.66 1.01
N TYR A 255 -13.68 -0.64 1.41
CA TYR A 255 -12.60 -0.76 2.39
C TYR A 255 -12.73 0.21 3.56
N GLY A 256 -13.81 1.00 3.61
CA GLY A 256 -14.06 1.97 4.68
C GLY A 256 -13.35 3.31 4.47
N GLU A 257 -13.68 4.25 5.37
CA GLU A 257 -13.27 5.65 5.27
C GLU A 257 -11.76 5.83 5.34
N GLU A 258 -11.10 5.11 6.25
CA GLU A 258 -9.66 5.23 6.50
C GLU A 258 -8.84 4.88 5.27
N VAL A 259 -9.13 3.74 4.63
CA VAL A 259 -8.41 3.30 3.42
C VAL A 259 -8.63 4.29 2.28
N ALA A 260 -9.86 4.79 2.11
CA ALA A 260 -10.17 5.79 1.09
C ALA A 260 -9.43 7.10 1.36
N LEU A 261 -9.42 7.58 2.60
CA LEU A 261 -8.70 8.78 3.00
C LEU A 261 -7.19 8.64 2.71
N HIS A 262 -6.57 7.54 3.12
CA HIS A 262 -5.16 7.29 2.87
C HIS A 262 -4.84 7.20 1.38
N ALA A 263 -5.69 6.56 0.57
CA ALA A 263 -5.54 6.50 -0.87
C ALA A 263 -5.58 7.90 -1.50
N GLY A 264 -6.57 8.72 -1.09
CA GLY A 264 -6.72 10.10 -1.56
C GLY A 264 -5.52 10.96 -1.17
N ASN A 265 -5.13 10.94 0.11
CA ASN A 265 -4.00 11.72 0.61
C ASN A 265 -2.68 11.36 -0.09
N ALA A 266 -2.46 10.05 -0.34
CA ALA A 266 -1.31 9.56 -1.07
C ALA A 266 -1.30 10.02 -2.53
N HIS A 267 -2.48 10.13 -3.14
CA HIS A 267 -2.65 10.58 -4.51
C HIS A 267 -2.50 12.09 -4.68
N GLU A 268 -2.68 12.90 -3.64
CA GLU A 268 -2.49 14.36 -3.76
C GLU A 268 -1.04 14.79 -3.51
N SER A 269 -0.59 15.89 -4.12
CA SER A 269 0.77 16.40 -3.86
C SER A 269 0.90 17.02 -2.46
N ASN A 270 -0.09 17.82 -2.05
CA ASN A 270 -0.20 18.38 -0.69
C ASN A 270 -1.63 18.18 -0.13
N PRO A 271 -1.89 17.09 0.60
CA PRO A 271 -3.22 16.81 1.17
C PRO A 271 -3.61 17.69 2.36
N LYS A 272 -2.69 18.50 2.90
CA LYS A 272 -2.93 19.42 4.04
C LYS A 272 -3.22 20.87 3.60
N ILE A 273 -3.53 21.11 2.33
CA ILE A 273 -3.88 22.46 1.86
C ILE A 273 -5.15 22.99 2.55
N ASP A 274 -5.22 24.31 2.69
CA ASP A 274 -6.41 24.97 3.20
C ASP A 274 -7.56 24.86 2.19
N LEU A 275 -8.49 23.96 2.48
CA LEU A 275 -9.68 23.73 1.69
C LEU A 275 -10.71 24.86 1.79
N ASN A 276 -10.42 26.02 2.40
CA ASN A 276 -11.28 27.20 2.33
C ASN A 276 -10.88 28.16 1.19
N ILE A 277 -9.68 27.99 0.62
CA ILE A 277 -9.24 28.82 -0.51
C ILE A 277 -10.04 28.43 -1.75
N ARG A 278 -10.61 29.43 -2.44
CA ARG A 278 -11.46 29.24 -3.62
C ARG A 278 -10.96 29.93 -4.88
N GLN A 279 -9.94 30.79 -4.76
CA GLN A 279 -9.39 31.55 -5.88
C GLN A 279 -7.91 31.24 -6.05
N PHE A 280 -7.51 30.92 -7.27
CA PHE A 280 -6.15 30.49 -7.61
C PHE A 280 -5.69 31.13 -8.92
N ALA A 281 -4.39 31.41 -9.03
CA ALA A 281 -3.80 31.91 -10.27
C ALA A 281 -3.63 30.79 -11.32
N ALA A 282 -3.32 29.56 -10.88
CA ALA A 282 -3.06 28.42 -11.73
C ALA A 282 -4.13 27.32 -11.56
N LEU A 283 -4.49 26.67 -12.68
CA LEU A 283 -5.48 25.58 -12.69
C LEU A 283 -5.03 24.41 -11.81
N LYS A 284 -3.76 24.02 -11.90
CA LYS A 284 -3.20 22.90 -11.15
C LYS A 284 -3.37 23.04 -9.63
N ASP A 285 -3.22 24.25 -9.09
CA ASP A 285 -3.40 24.50 -7.66
C ASP A 285 -4.87 24.45 -7.26
N ALA A 286 -5.76 24.96 -8.13
CA ALA A 286 -7.20 24.82 -7.95
C ALA A 286 -7.64 23.34 -8.01
N ASP A 287 -7.07 22.56 -8.93
CA ASP A 287 -7.39 21.16 -9.17
C ASP A 287 -7.14 20.30 -7.94
N GLN A 288 -6.00 20.43 -7.29
CA GLN A 288 -5.73 19.68 -6.06
C GLN A 288 -6.75 19.97 -4.95
N THR A 289 -7.18 21.23 -4.83
CA THR A 289 -8.24 21.62 -3.87
C THR A 289 -9.58 21.00 -4.25
N ILE A 290 -9.90 21.01 -5.55
CA ILE A 290 -11.11 20.38 -6.11
C ILE A 290 -11.11 18.88 -5.84
N ASP A 291 -9.98 18.21 -6.08
CA ASP A 291 -9.82 16.77 -5.87
C ASP A 291 -10.04 16.41 -4.42
N LEU A 292 -9.40 17.11 -3.47
CA LEU A 292 -9.61 16.87 -2.03
C LEU A 292 -11.07 17.11 -1.59
N LEU A 293 -11.72 18.18 -2.07
CA LEU A 293 -13.12 18.47 -1.75
C LEU A 293 -14.07 17.39 -2.31
N ASN A 294 -13.85 16.97 -3.56
CA ASN A 294 -14.63 15.92 -4.19
C ASN A 294 -14.33 14.54 -3.58
N ASN A 295 -13.10 14.30 -3.13
CA ASN A 295 -12.72 13.11 -2.39
C ASN A 295 -13.52 12.99 -1.08
N GLN A 296 -13.70 14.10 -0.34
CA GLN A 296 -14.55 14.14 0.85
C GLN A 296 -16.03 13.87 0.56
N ILE A 297 -16.55 14.30 -0.59
CA ILE A 297 -17.92 13.98 -1.02
C ILE A 297 -18.02 12.49 -1.36
N GLY A 298 -17.07 11.96 -2.13
CA GLY A 298 -17.00 10.57 -2.53
C GLY A 298 -17.05 9.63 -1.33
N ARG A 299 -16.17 9.83 -0.35
CA ARG A 299 -16.14 8.99 0.87
C ARG A 299 -17.50 8.95 1.57
N ARG A 300 -18.17 10.10 1.73
CA ARG A 300 -19.50 10.17 2.34
C ARG A 300 -20.55 9.37 1.56
N ILE A 301 -20.54 9.46 0.23
CA ILE A 301 -21.42 8.65 -0.63
C ILE A 301 -21.16 7.16 -0.42
N GLY A 302 -19.89 6.75 -0.45
CA GLY A 302 -19.49 5.36 -0.29
C GLY A 302 -19.93 4.76 1.05
N LEU A 303 -19.70 5.49 2.15
CA LEU A 303 -20.06 5.05 3.50
C LEU A 303 -21.57 4.96 3.75
N GLN A 304 -22.35 5.81 3.08
CA GLN A 304 -23.81 5.79 3.15
C GLN A 304 -24.43 4.75 2.22
N SER A 305 -23.64 4.21 1.29
CA SER A 305 -24.12 3.21 0.35
C SER A 305 -24.15 1.83 1.00
N GLY A 306 -25.31 1.17 0.96
CA GLY A 306 -25.42 -0.25 1.31
C GLY A 306 -24.92 -1.20 0.21
N ASN A 307 -24.31 -0.67 -0.85
CA ASN A 307 -23.91 -1.42 -2.04
C ASN A 307 -22.57 -0.92 -2.59
N SER A 308 -21.55 -1.76 -2.58
CA SER A 308 -20.18 -1.42 -3.00
C SER A 308 -19.89 -1.61 -4.50
N SER A 309 -20.92 -1.89 -5.32
CA SER A 309 -20.76 -2.05 -6.77
C SER A 309 -20.41 -0.72 -7.45
N MET A 310 -19.52 -0.78 -8.44
CA MET A 310 -19.01 0.43 -9.10
C MET A 310 -20.11 1.17 -9.86
N LYS A 311 -21.02 0.44 -10.52
CA LYS A 311 -22.18 1.02 -11.19
C LYS A 311 -23.15 1.68 -10.19
N ALA A 312 -23.39 1.07 -9.03
CA ALA A 312 -24.21 1.67 -7.98
C ALA A 312 -23.59 2.98 -7.47
N GLN A 313 -22.28 2.99 -7.20
CA GLN A 313 -21.56 4.20 -6.81
C GLN A 313 -21.61 5.27 -7.91
N ALA A 314 -21.41 4.90 -9.17
CA ALA A 314 -21.47 5.83 -10.30
C ALA A 314 -22.84 6.52 -10.40
N LYS A 315 -23.94 5.78 -10.20
CA LYS A 315 -25.30 6.35 -10.16
C LYS A 315 -25.51 7.26 -8.96
N ALA A 316 -25.00 6.89 -7.78
CA ALA A 316 -25.10 7.73 -6.58
C ALA A 316 -24.34 9.05 -6.74
N VAL A 317 -23.13 8.99 -7.30
CA VAL A 317 -22.30 10.16 -7.63
C VAL A 317 -22.97 11.02 -8.70
N LEU A 318 -23.55 10.43 -9.74
CA LEU A 318 -24.26 11.17 -10.80
C LEU A 318 -25.47 11.92 -10.23
N ASN A 319 -26.25 11.27 -9.37
CA ASN A 319 -27.38 11.88 -8.68
C ASN A 319 -26.93 13.01 -7.72
N ARG A 320 -25.79 12.84 -7.02
CA ARG A 320 -25.18 13.92 -6.21
C ARG A 320 -24.79 15.11 -7.09
N PHE A 321 -24.12 14.85 -8.22
CA PHE A 321 -23.65 15.90 -9.13
C PHE A 321 -24.82 16.68 -9.72
N HIS A 322 -25.93 16.00 -10.03
CA HIS A 322 -27.15 16.64 -10.52
C HIS A 322 -27.88 17.46 -9.45
N LYS A 323 -28.13 16.89 -8.27
CA LYS A 323 -28.99 17.54 -7.26
C LYS A 323 -28.28 18.62 -6.45
N GLU A 324 -27.02 18.37 -6.09
CA GLU A 324 -26.29 19.17 -5.10
C GLU A 324 -24.97 19.73 -5.60
N GLY A 325 -24.45 19.18 -6.70
CA GLY A 325 -23.23 19.60 -7.37
C GLY A 325 -21.94 18.99 -6.82
N LEU A 326 -20.89 19.08 -7.63
CA LEU A 326 -19.50 18.75 -7.29
C LEU A 326 -18.60 19.97 -7.56
N TYR A 327 -17.41 19.97 -6.97
CA TYR A 327 -16.46 21.07 -7.14
C TYR A 327 -15.75 20.99 -8.49
N VAL A 328 -15.62 22.12 -9.17
CA VAL A 328 -14.95 22.27 -10.47
C VAL A 328 -14.29 23.65 -10.56
N ALA A 329 -13.40 23.84 -11.53
CA ALA A 329 -12.73 25.11 -11.78
C ALA A 329 -13.48 25.90 -12.87
N LYS A 330 -13.72 27.19 -12.61
CA LYS A 330 -14.18 28.16 -13.60
C LYS A 330 -13.13 29.23 -13.80
N LYS A 331 -12.76 29.50 -15.05
CA LYS A 331 -11.81 30.56 -15.37
C LYS A 331 -12.47 31.92 -15.18
N ASN A 332 -11.80 32.83 -14.50
CA ASN A 332 -12.20 34.22 -14.32
C ASN A 332 -11.04 35.19 -14.58
N ALA A 333 -11.25 36.49 -14.35
CA ALA A 333 -10.23 37.52 -14.62
C ALA A 333 -8.96 37.37 -13.76
N MET A 334 -9.06 36.71 -12.60
CA MET A 334 -7.96 36.53 -11.64
C MET A 334 -7.29 35.14 -11.75
N GLY A 335 -7.70 34.31 -12.72
CA GLY A 335 -7.24 32.93 -12.87
C GLY A 335 -8.41 31.96 -12.83
N PHE A 336 -8.53 31.20 -11.74
CA PHE A 336 -9.51 30.14 -11.56
C PHE A 336 -10.23 30.24 -10.21
N GLU A 337 -11.55 30.12 -10.25
CA GLU A 337 -12.43 30.01 -9.09
C GLU A 337 -12.94 28.58 -8.95
N ILE A 338 -12.93 28.05 -7.73
CA ILE A 338 -13.53 26.77 -7.39
C ILE A 338 -15.01 27.01 -7.08
N VAL A 339 -15.88 26.41 -7.88
CA VAL A 339 -17.34 26.50 -7.70
C VAL A 339 -17.94 25.12 -7.53
N LYS A 340 -19.08 25.04 -6.85
CA LYS A 340 -19.87 23.81 -6.79
C LYS A 340 -20.91 23.83 -7.91
N GLU A 341 -20.62 23.10 -8.99
CA GLU A 341 -21.45 23.06 -10.20
C GLU A 341 -22.39 21.85 -10.19
N LYS A 342 -23.61 22.06 -10.69
CA LYS A 342 -24.53 20.96 -11.02
C LYS A 342 -24.45 20.64 -12.51
N ILE A 343 -24.50 19.37 -12.85
CA ILE A 343 -24.72 18.95 -14.24
C ILE A 343 -26.17 19.21 -14.66
N THR A 344 -26.41 19.38 -15.96
CA THR A 344 -27.74 19.64 -16.50
C THR A 344 -28.64 18.40 -16.44
N ASP A 345 -29.96 18.59 -16.59
CA ASP A 345 -30.92 17.49 -16.73
C ASP A 345 -30.62 16.60 -17.94
N GLU A 346 -30.14 17.20 -19.05
CA GLU A 346 -29.72 16.49 -20.25
C GLU A 346 -28.49 15.61 -19.97
N GLN A 347 -27.49 16.17 -19.29
CA GLN A 347 -26.30 15.41 -18.88
C GLN A 347 -26.65 14.26 -17.96
N PHE A 348 -27.46 14.53 -16.92
CA PHE A 348 -27.90 13.52 -15.98
C PHE A 348 -28.64 12.38 -16.68
N SER A 349 -29.65 12.71 -17.49
CA SER A 349 -30.49 11.73 -18.18
C SER A 349 -29.68 10.88 -19.17
N TYR A 350 -28.82 11.52 -19.96
CA TYR A 350 -27.98 10.83 -20.93
C TYR A 350 -26.96 9.92 -20.24
N MET A 351 -26.17 10.43 -19.30
CA MET A 351 -25.16 9.64 -18.59
C MET A 351 -25.80 8.49 -17.82
N ASN A 352 -26.95 8.71 -17.16
CA ASN A 352 -27.67 7.64 -16.48
C ASN A 352 -28.11 6.55 -17.47
N SER A 353 -28.61 6.92 -18.65
CA SER A 353 -28.97 5.94 -19.70
C SER A 353 -27.76 5.12 -20.19
N VAL A 354 -26.58 5.75 -20.28
CA VAL A 354 -25.33 5.06 -20.65
C VAL A 354 -24.93 4.08 -19.54
N PHE A 355 -25.04 4.49 -18.28
CA PHE A 355 -24.71 3.65 -17.13
C PHE A 355 -25.65 2.44 -17.03
N GLU A 356 -26.95 2.62 -17.31
CA GLU A 356 -27.92 1.53 -17.32
C GLU A 356 -27.59 0.46 -18.35
N ARG A 357 -27.22 0.87 -19.56
CA ARG A 357 -26.81 -0.06 -20.62
C ARG A 357 -25.51 -0.78 -20.30
N GLY A 358 -24.56 -0.10 -19.64
CA GLY A 358 -23.26 -0.67 -19.31
C GLY A 358 -23.32 -1.75 -18.22
N ASN A 359 -22.31 -2.63 -18.18
CA ASN A 359 -22.14 -3.60 -17.10
C ASN A 359 -21.59 -2.94 -15.80
N GLU A 360 -21.32 -3.74 -14.77
CA GLU A 360 -20.82 -3.26 -13.47
C GLU A 360 -19.50 -2.48 -13.56
N ASP A 361 -18.67 -2.77 -14.54
CA ASP A 361 -17.40 -2.08 -14.79
C ASP A 361 -17.54 -0.91 -15.78
N GLY A 362 -18.73 -0.67 -16.34
CA GLY A 362 -18.98 0.39 -17.31
C GLY A 362 -18.57 0.03 -18.74
N PHE A 363 -18.44 -1.25 -19.08
CA PHE A 363 -18.38 -1.62 -20.50
C PHE A 363 -19.77 -1.48 -21.12
N SER A 364 -19.86 -0.75 -22.23
CA SER A 364 -21.09 -0.72 -23.03
C SER A 364 -21.30 -2.07 -23.73
N PRO A 365 -22.53 -2.52 -23.98
CA PRO A 365 -22.85 -3.84 -24.54
C PRO A 365 -22.38 -4.15 -25.98
N GLU A 366 -21.50 -3.33 -26.56
CA GLU A 366 -21.33 -3.13 -28.02
C GLU A 366 -22.50 -2.41 -28.69
#